data_AF-A0A0G1FBW3-F1
#
_entry.id   AF-A0A0G1FBW3-F1
#
_cell.length_a   1.000
_cell.length_b   1.000
_cell.length_c   1.000
_cell.angle_alpha   90.00
_cell.angle_beta   90.00
_cell.angle_gamma   90.00
#
_symmetry.space_group_name_H-M   'P 1'
#
loop_
_entity.id
_entity.type
_entity.pdbx_description
1 polymer ?
#
loop_
_entity_poly.entity_id
_entity_poly.type
_entity_poly.pdbx_seq_one_letter_code
_entity_poly.pdbx_strand_id
1 'polypeptide(L)'
;MDTNNKKYFKFSLALIVCLLARLIPFRAPNVEPILAATMPFSKAYGALFGFFFAVLSILLYDALTETLGAQTFFTAGAFGILGVWSASYFKKNKANAWNYARFAIFGTLFFDALTGLTVGPIFFHQSFIGSFLGQIPFTALHLLGNIAFALVLSPAIYNFLVKKRKRETELVANVFKPKMI
;
A
#
# COMPACT_ATOMS: atom_id res chain seq x y z
N MET A 1 -0.34 -15.57 22.64
CA MET A 1 -0.03 -14.34 21.87
C MET A 1 -1.33 -13.66 21.51
N ASP A 2 -1.60 -12.51 22.13
CA ASP A 2 -2.88 -11.80 22.02
C ASP A 2 -3.23 -11.41 20.59
N THR A 3 -4.53 -11.23 20.34
CA THR A 3 -5.04 -10.90 19.00
C THR A 3 -4.46 -9.61 18.43
N ASN A 4 -4.08 -8.65 19.29
CA ASN A 4 -3.37 -7.43 18.89
C ASN A 4 -1.91 -7.72 18.51
N ASN A 5 -1.19 -8.52 19.30
CA ASN A 5 0.21 -8.89 19.00
C ASN A 5 0.34 -9.56 17.63
N LYS A 6 -0.66 -10.36 17.23
CA LYS A 6 -0.68 -10.97 15.88
C LYS A 6 -0.87 -9.95 14.76
N LYS A 7 -1.64 -8.86 14.96
CA LYS A 7 -1.82 -7.81 13.94
C LYS A 7 -0.52 -7.03 13.74
N TYR A 8 0.11 -6.60 14.84
CA TYR A 8 1.37 -5.88 14.79
C TYR A 8 2.48 -6.73 14.18
N PHE A 9 2.55 -8.03 14.53
CA PHE A 9 3.50 -8.94 13.89
C PHE A 9 3.32 -9.01 12.37
N LYS A 10 2.08 -9.17 11.88
CA LYS A 10 1.78 -9.21 10.43
C LYS A 10 2.13 -7.90 9.73
N PHE A 11 1.84 -6.78 10.40
CA PHE A 11 2.18 -5.44 9.93
C PHE A 11 3.70 -5.30 9.78
N SER A 12 4.47 -5.62 10.83
CA SER A 12 5.94 -5.55 10.81
C SER A 12 6.55 -6.49 9.78
N LEU A 13 6.01 -7.71 9.64
CA LEU A 13 6.48 -8.66 8.63
C LEU A 13 6.29 -8.11 7.21
N ALA A 14 5.11 -7.58 6.89
CA ALA A 14 4.87 -6.98 5.58
C ALA A 14 5.73 -5.74 5.33
N LEU A 15 5.97 -4.94 6.38
CA LEU A 15 6.84 -3.77 6.33
C LEU A 15 8.29 -4.17 5.99
N ILE A 16 8.82 -5.19 6.68
CA ILE A 16 10.16 -5.75 6.41
C ILE A 16 10.24 -6.31 4.99
N VAL A 17 9.25 -7.08 4.54
CA VAL A 17 9.25 -7.62 3.17
C VAL A 17 9.23 -6.51 2.13
N CYS A 18 8.44 -5.45 2.33
CA CYS A 18 8.45 -4.30 1.43
C CYS A 18 9.80 -3.59 1.44
N LEU A 19 10.40 -3.41 2.61
CA LEU A 19 11.73 -2.81 2.76
C LEU A 19 12.79 -3.61 2.00
N LEU A 20 12.84 -4.94 2.21
CA LEU A 20 13.78 -5.82 1.53
C LEU A 20 13.60 -5.81 0.01
N ALA A 21 12.35 -5.80 -0.47
CA ALA A 21 12.07 -5.70 -1.90
C ALA A 21 12.58 -4.38 -2.51
N ARG A 22 12.57 -3.28 -1.74
CA ARG A 22 13.13 -1.99 -2.17
C ARG A 22 14.65 -1.95 -2.13
N LEU A 23 15.31 -2.82 -1.38
CA LEU A 23 16.77 -2.91 -1.34
C LEU A 23 17.35 -3.75 -2.50
N ILE A 24 16.50 -4.37 -3.34
CA ILE A 24 16.94 -5.10 -4.52
C ILE A 24 17.61 -4.13 -5.51
N PRO A 25 18.87 -4.38 -5.92
CA PRO A 25 19.58 -3.51 -6.84
C PRO A 25 18.95 -3.56 -8.24
N PHE A 26 19.11 -2.48 -9.02
CA PHE A 26 18.62 -2.35 -10.41
C PHE A 26 17.10 -2.48 -10.60
N ARG A 27 16.32 -2.35 -9.53
CA ARG A 27 14.87 -2.25 -9.66
C ARG A 27 14.46 -0.96 -10.36
N ALA A 28 13.34 -1.01 -11.08
CA ALA A 28 12.74 0.17 -11.68
C ALA A 28 12.32 1.19 -10.58
N PRO A 29 12.48 2.51 -10.84
CA PRO A 29 12.04 3.54 -9.91
C PRO A 29 10.56 3.40 -9.56
N ASN A 30 10.24 3.47 -8.27
CA ASN A 30 8.86 3.38 -7.72
C ASN A 30 8.03 2.15 -8.12
N VAL A 31 8.64 1.11 -8.69
CA VAL A 31 8.00 -0.20 -8.83
C VAL A 31 8.23 -0.99 -7.54
N GLU A 32 7.34 -0.79 -6.57
CA GLU A 32 7.51 -1.27 -5.20
C GLU A 32 6.21 -1.86 -4.62
N PRO A 33 6.30 -2.84 -3.70
CA PRO A 33 5.11 -3.49 -3.14
C PRO A 33 4.36 -2.65 -2.08
N ILE A 34 4.72 -1.37 -1.87
CA ILE A 34 4.14 -0.52 -0.81
C ILE A 34 2.63 -0.36 -0.98
N LEU A 35 2.16 0.08 -2.14
CA LEU A 35 0.73 0.29 -2.39
C LEU A 35 -0.03 -1.04 -2.30
N ALA A 36 0.58 -2.10 -2.81
CA ALA A 36 0.01 -3.43 -2.83
C ALA A 36 -0.19 -4.02 -1.43
N ALA A 37 0.70 -3.72 -0.48
CA ALA A 37 0.53 -4.08 0.93
C ALA A 37 -0.42 -3.12 1.65
N THR A 38 -0.30 -1.81 1.40
CA THR A 38 -1.12 -0.77 2.06
C THR A 38 -2.61 -1.04 1.91
N MET A 39 -3.09 -1.35 0.70
CA MET A 39 -4.52 -1.54 0.43
C MET A 39 -5.18 -2.64 1.31
N PRO A 40 -4.65 -3.88 1.40
CA PRO A 40 -5.12 -4.90 2.34
C PRO A 40 -5.11 -4.47 3.81
N PHE A 41 -4.03 -3.84 4.29
CA PHE A 41 -3.94 -3.40 5.69
C PHE A 41 -4.98 -2.32 6.00
N SER A 42 -5.14 -1.34 5.11
CA SER A 42 -6.17 -0.31 5.21
C SER A 42 -7.59 -0.89 5.26
N LYS A 43 -7.89 -1.88 4.42
CA LYS A 43 -9.19 -2.55 4.40
C LYS A 43 -9.48 -3.28 5.71
N ALA A 44 -8.50 -4.00 6.26
CA ALA A 44 -8.76 -4.86 7.41
C ALA A 44 -8.65 -4.17 8.77
N TYR A 45 -7.76 -3.17 8.88
CA TYR A 45 -7.45 -2.51 10.16
C TYR A 45 -7.75 -1.01 10.15
N GLY A 46 -8.14 -0.44 9.01
CA GLY A 46 -8.61 0.93 8.90
C GLY A 46 -7.54 1.94 8.46
N ALA A 47 -7.95 3.20 8.38
CA ALA A 47 -7.17 4.28 7.78
C ALA A 47 -5.83 4.53 8.47
N LEU A 48 -5.78 4.47 9.80
CA LEU A 48 -4.53 4.68 10.55
C LEU A 48 -3.48 3.61 10.22
N PHE A 49 -3.88 2.35 10.12
CA PHE A 49 -2.95 1.28 9.74
C PHE A 49 -2.44 1.47 8.31
N GLY A 50 -3.31 1.87 7.39
CA GLY A 50 -2.91 2.25 6.03
C GLY A 50 -1.89 3.38 6.00
N PHE A 51 -2.22 4.48 6.68
CA PHE A 51 -1.38 5.67 6.78
C PHE A 51 0.00 5.33 7.35
N PHE A 52 0.05 4.73 8.54
CA PHE A 52 1.33 4.44 9.19
C PHE A 52 2.12 3.37 8.44
N PHE A 53 1.48 2.37 7.84
CA PHE A 53 2.20 1.39 7.00
C PHE A 53 2.94 2.10 5.87
N ALA A 54 2.23 2.95 5.13
CA ALA A 54 2.77 3.61 3.96
C ALA A 54 3.86 4.63 4.34
N VAL A 55 3.61 5.47 5.35
CA VAL A 55 4.59 6.45 5.85
C VAL A 55 5.84 5.79 6.40
N LEU A 56 5.70 4.78 7.27
CA LEU A 56 6.86 4.08 7.83
C LEU A 56 7.65 3.32 6.77
N SER A 57 6.98 2.76 5.75
CA SER A 57 7.66 2.10 4.63
C SER A 57 8.61 3.04 3.91
N ILE A 58 8.23 4.30 3.73
CA ILE A 58 9.05 5.34 3.11
C ILE A 58 10.16 5.79 4.04
N LEU A 59 9.81 6.25 5.24
CA LEU A 59 10.77 6.81 6.19
C LEU A 59 11.87 5.82 6.57
N LEU A 60 11.52 4.54 6.80
CA LEU A 60 12.51 3.54 7.17
C LEU A 60 13.49 3.25 6.04
N TYR A 61 13.02 3.13 4.80
CA TYR A 61 13.92 2.91 3.68
C TYR A 61 14.85 4.10 3.50
N ASP A 62 14.31 5.32 3.42
CA ASP A 62 15.12 6.51 3.16
C ASP A 62 16.12 6.77 4.29
N ALA A 63 15.76 6.46 5.55
CA ALA A 63 16.68 6.51 6.67
C ALA A 63 17.79 5.44 6.57
N LEU A 64 17.46 4.22 6.16
CA LEU A 64 18.43 3.12 6.03
C LEU A 64 19.35 3.28 4.82
N THR A 65 18.89 3.94 3.75
CA THR A 65 19.70 4.23 2.56
C THR A 65 20.37 5.60 2.63
N GLU A 66 20.22 6.33 3.73
CA GLU A 66 20.75 7.69 3.93
C GLU A 66 20.29 8.69 2.84
N THR A 67 19.09 8.48 2.28
CA THR A 67 18.51 9.31 1.21
C THR A 67 17.39 10.24 1.70
N LEU A 68 17.36 10.54 3.00
CA LEU A 68 16.39 11.47 3.58
C LEU A 68 16.52 12.86 2.94
N GLY A 69 15.41 13.39 2.43
CA GLY A 69 15.38 14.73 1.83
C GLY A 69 13.97 15.27 1.63
N ALA A 70 13.83 16.40 0.92
CA ALA A 70 12.53 16.99 0.62
C ALA A 70 11.58 15.98 -0.04
N GLN A 71 12.08 15.20 -1.01
CA GLN A 71 11.34 14.13 -1.69
C GLN A 71 10.72 13.11 -0.71
N THR A 72 11.40 12.78 0.38
CA THR A 72 10.92 11.83 1.40
C THR A 72 9.59 12.29 1.97
N PHE A 73 9.46 13.57 2.33
CA PHE A 73 8.25 14.09 2.97
C PHE A 73 7.06 14.13 2.01
N PHE A 74 7.28 14.50 0.75
CA PHE A 74 6.23 14.46 -0.29
C PHE A 74 5.81 13.03 -0.59
N THR A 75 6.77 12.11 -0.71
CA THR A 75 6.51 10.70 -0.98
C THR A 75 5.75 10.05 0.17
N ALA A 76 6.23 10.23 1.41
CA ALA A 76 5.56 9.73 2.61
C ALA A 76 4.17 10.34 2.79
N GLY A 77 4.01 11.64 2.53
CA GLY A 77 2.72 12.32 2.59
C GLY A 77 1.73 11.78 1.55
N ALA A 78 2.16 11.65 0.29
CA ALA A 78 1.35 11.12 -0.80
C ALA A 78 0.91 9.67 -0.52
N PHE A 79 1.85 8.81 -0.11
CA PHE A 79 1.54 7.43 0.29
C PHE A 79 0.64 7.37 1.53
N GLY A 80 0.85 8.24 2.51
CA GLY A 80 -0.02 8.36 3.68
C GLY A 80 -1.46 8.68 3.30
N ILE A 81 -1.65 9.63 2.37
CA ILE A 81 -2.97 9.98 1.82
C ILE A 81 -3.59 8.76 1.11
N LEU A 82 -2.82 8.03 0.30
CA LEU A 82 -3.28 6.78 -0.33
C LEU A 82 -3.68 5.71 0.71
N GLY A 83 -2.95 5.62 1.83
CA GLY A 83 -3.27 4.76 2.95
C GLY A 83 -4.63 5.08 3.57
N VAL A 84 -4.91 6.37 3.80
CA VAL A 84 -6.23 6.81 4.30
C VAL A 84 -7.32 6.61 3.25
N TRP A 85 -7.06 6.98 2.00
CA TRP A 85 -8.02 6.88 0.90
C TRP A 85 -8.40 5.43 0.61
N SER A 86 -7.44 4.50 0.64
CA SER A 86 -7.70 3.07 0.44
C SER A 86 -8.65 2.51 1.50
N ALA A 87 -8.54 2.93 2.77
CA ALA A 87 -9.48 2.50 3.79
C ALA A 87 -10.92 2.94 3.46
N SER A 88 -11.11 4.18 3.01
CA SER A 88 -12.42 4.70 2.58
C SER A 88 -12.94 4.01 1.32
N TYR A 89 -12.08 3.76 0.33
CA TYR A 89 -12.44 3.07 -0.90
C TYR A 89 -12.89 1.63 -0.63
N PHE A 90 -12.11 0.87 0.15
CA PHE A 90 -12.44 -0.52 0.44
C PHE A 90 -13.51 -0.68 1.52
N LYS A 91 -13.99 0.37 2.19
CA LYS A 91 -15.25 0.26 2.97
C LYS A 91 -16.43 -0.06 2.05
N LYS A 92 -16.47 0.54 0.86
CA LYS A 92 -17.56 0.39 -0.12
C LYS A 92 -17.30 -0.71 -1.14
N ASN A 93 -16.04 -1.12 -1.32
CA ASN A 93 -15.62 -2.08 -2.34
C ASN A 93 -15.14 -3.41 -1.74
N LYS A 94 -15.37 -4.51 -2.46
CA LYS A 94 -14.88 -5.85 -2.09
C LYS A 94 -13.35 -5.93 -2.23
N ALA A 95 -12.71 -6.67 -1.33
CA ALA A 95 -11.28 -6.96 -1.36
C ALA A 95 -10.96 -8.06 -2.38
N ASN A 96 -10.95 -7.70 -3.67
CA ASN A 96 -10.60 -8.60 -4.77
C ASN A 96 -9.56 -7.94 -5.69
N ALA A 97 -8.89 -8.76 -6.52
CA ALA A 97 -7.81 -8.33 -7.40
C ALA A 97 -8.20 -7.11 -8.26
N TRP A 98 -9.41 -7.11 -8.84
CA TRP A 98 -9.87 -6.03 -9.70
C TRP A 98 -10.08 -4.71 -8.98
N ASN A 99 -10.63 -4.72 -7.77
CA ASN A 99 -10.79 -3.49 -6.99
C ASN A 99 -9.44 -2.99 -6.45
N TYR A 100 -8.49 -3.89 -6.16
CA TYR A 100 -7.10 -3.51 -5.88
C TYR A 100 -6.46 -2.84 -7.10
N ALA A 101 -6.56 -3.43 -8.28
CA ALA A 101 -6.02 -2.85 -9.50
C ALA A 101 -6.65 -1.49 -9.85
N ARG A 102 -7.98 -1.35 -9.72
CA ARG A 102 -8.67 -0.06 -9.91
C ARG A 102 -8.16 1.01 -8.96
N PHE A 103 -8.04 0.68 -7.67
CA PHE A 103 -7.47 1.62 -6.72
C PHE A 103 -6.01 1.95 -7.05
N ALA A 104 -5.21 0.96 -7.44
CA ALA A 104 -3.83 1.16 -7.83
C ALA A 104 -3.68 2.11 -9.02
N ILE A 105 -4.55 2.02 -10.03
CA ILE A 105 -4.55 2.96 -11.18
C ILE A 105 -4.75 4.39 -10.69
N PHE A 106 -5.86 4.67 -10.01
CA PHE A 106 -6.16 6.03 -9.57
C PHE A 106 -5.19 6.53 -8.50
N GLY A 107 -4.73 5.64 -7.62
CA GLY A 107 -3.74 5.94 -6.59
C GLY A 107 -2.39 6.30 -7.18
N THR A 108 -1.94 5.58 -8.20
CA THR A 108 -0.67 5.87 -8.90
C THR A 108 -0.75 7.22 -9.61
N LEU A 109 -1.82 7.46 -10.38
CA LEU A 109 -2.02 8.74 -11.06
C LEU A 109 -2.04 9.92 -10.08
N PHE A 110 -2.73 9.76 -8.94
CA PHE A 110 -2.73 10.78 -7.88
C PHE A 110 -1.34 11.00 -7.31
N PHE A 111 -0.63 9.92 -6.96
CA PHE A 111 0.71 10.00 -6.39
C PHE A 111 1.68 10.68 -7.35
N ASP A 112 1.66 10.30 -8.62
CA ASP A 112 2.56 10.80 -9.65
C ASP A 112 2.27 12.25 -10.01
N ALA A 113 0.99 12.65 -10.06
CA ALA A 113 0.61 14.04 -10.22
C ALA A 113 1.07 14.89 -9.02
N LEU A 114 0.89 14.37 -7.79
CA LEU A 114 1.25 15.10 -6.58
C LEU A 114 2.76 15.19 -6.39
N THR A 115 3.52 14.14 -6.67
CA THR A 115 4.98 14.13 -6.41
C THR A 115 5.76 14.61 -7.62
N GLY A 116 5.49 14.05 -8.80
CA GLY A 116 6.22 14.32 -10.02
C GLY A 116 6.07 15.74 -10.54
N LEU A 117 4.84 16.27 -10.54
CA LEU A 117 4.55 17.61 -11.06
C LEU A 117 4.77 18.74 -10.05
N THR A 118 5.09 18.42 -8.79
CA THR A 118 5.33 19.44 -7.76
C THR A 118 6.78 19.46 -7.29
N VAL A 119 7.38 18.31 -6.98
CA VAL A 119 8.68 18.30 -6.32
C VAL A 119 9.79 18.84 -7.23
N GLY A 120 9.82 18.41 -8.49
CA GLY A 120 10.75 18.93 -9.50
C GLY A 120 10.65 20.45 -9.67
N PRO A 121 9.48 20.99 -10.02
CA PRO A 121 9.32 22.44 -10.21
C PRO A 121 9.56 23.29 -8.96
N ILE A 122 9.12 22.83 -7.78
CA ILE A 122 9.21 23.62 -6.54
C ILE A 122 10.63 23.60 -5.95
N PHE A 123 11.29 22.43 -5.91
CA PHE A 123 12.54 22.25 -5.17
C PHE A 123 13.78 22.16 -6.06
N PHE A 124 13.62 21.80 -7.33
CA PHE A 124 14.75 21.57 -8.24
C PHE A 124 14.75 22.54 -9.43
N HIS A 125 13.87 23.57 -9.40
CA HIS A 125 13.74 24.58 -10.46
C HIS A 125 13.54 23.99 -11.86
N GLN A 126 13.02 22.77 -11.95
CA GLN A 126 12.73 22.13 -13.22
C GLN A 126 11.54 22.85 -13.87
N SER A 127 11.59 23.05 -15.20
CA SER A 127 10.43 23.59 -15.91
C SER A 127 9.23 22.64 -15.75
N PHE A 128 8.03 23.20 -15.62
CA PHE A 128 6.81 22.39 -15.51
C PHE A 128 6.65 21.44 -16.71
N ILE A 129 6.92 21.92 -17.92
CA ILE A 129 6.87 21.09 -19.14
C ILE A 129 7.91 19.97 -19.10
N GLY A 130 9.13 20.25 -18.62
CA GLY A 130 10.16 19.22 -18.47
C GLY A 130 9.76 18.15 -17.45
N SER A 131 9.19 18.56 -16.31
CA SER A 131 8.64 17.65 -15.29
C SER A 131 7.50 16.82 -15.86
N PHE A 132 6.54 17.44 -16.56
CA PHE A 132 5.41 16.76 -17.17
C PHE A 132 5.82 15.72 -18.22
N LEU A 133 6.72 16.06 -19.14
CA LEU A 133 7.19 15.13 -20.17
C LEU A 133 7.99 13.97 -19.57
N GLY A 134 8.83 14.23 -18.57
CA GLY A 134 9.55 13.18 -17.85
C GLY A 134 8.63 12.28 -17.02
N GLN A 135 7.49 12.83 -16.56
CA GLN A 135 6.51 12.10 -15.78
C GLN A 135 5.76 11.05 -16.61
N ILE A 136 5.55 11.25 -17.92
CA ILE A 136 4.82 10.29 -18.77
C ILE A 136 5.44 8.88 -18.76
N PRO A 137 6.72 8.68 -19.14
CA PRO A 137 7.33 7.35 -19.13
C PRO A 137 7.46 6.79 -17.72
N PHE A 138 7.73 7.65 -16.72
CA PHE A 138 7.78 7.23 -15.32
C PHE A 138 6.43 6.69 -14.83
N THR A 139 5.34 7.43 -15.07
CA THR A 139 3.98 7.04 -14.68
C THR A 139 3.54 5.77 -15.39
N ALA A 140 3.91 5.57 -16.65
CA ALA A 140 3.60 4.34 -17.37
C ALA A 140 4.24 3.11 -16.69
N LEU A 141 5.53 3.22 -16.32
CA LEU A 141 6.25 2.17 -15.60
C LEU A 141 5.68 1.94 -14.20
N HIS A 142 5.39 3.02 -13.48
CA HIS A 142 4.83 2.98 -12.13
C HIS A 142 3.43 2.34 -12.12
N LEU A 143 2.58 2.70 -13.08
CA LEU A 143 1.27 2.09 -13.29
C LEU A 143 1.38 0.59 -13.55
N LEU A 144 2.26 0.18 -14.48
CA LEU A 144 2.44 -1.23 -14.80
C LEU A 144 2.83 -2.03 -13.54
N GLY A 145 3.81 -1.53 -12.79
CA GLY A 145 4.25 -2.13 -11.53
C GLY A 145 3.13 -2.25 -10.49
N ASN A 146 2.45 -1.13 -10.21
CA ASN A 146 1.40 -1.09 -9.20
C ASN A 146 0.18 -1.94 -9.58
N ILE A 147 -0.21 -1.97 -10.86
CA ILE A 147 -1.29 -2.83 -11.34
C ILE A 147 -0.90 -4.30 -11.19
N ALA A 148 0.32 -4.68 -11.61
CA ALA A 148 0.80 -6.06 -11.49
C ALA A 148 0.81 -6.51 -10.02
N PHE A 149 1.38 -5.71 -9.11
CA PHE A 149 1.35 -6.03 -7.69
C PHE A 149 -0.06 -6.00 -7.10
N ALA A 150 -0.94 -5.11 -7.54
CA ALA A 150 -2.32 -5.07 -7.06
C ALA A 150 -3.14 -6.29 -7.49
N LEU A 151 -2.92 -6.81 -8.69
CA LEU A 151 -3.60 -8.00 -9.20
C LEU A 151 -3.14 -9.28 -8.51
N VAL A 152 -1.85 -9.37 -8.13
CA VAL A 152 -1.24 -10.60 -7.60
C VAL A 152 -0.99 -10.50 -6.10
N LEU A 153 -0.21 -9.52 -5.68
CA LEU A 153 0.31 -9.42 -4.32
C LEU A 153 -0.74 -8.93 -3.33
N SER A 154 -1.57 -7.94 -3.67
CA SER A 154 -2.63 -7.47 -2.77
C SER A 154 -3.64 -8.55 -2.36
N PRO A 155 -4.24 -9.35 -3.27
CA PRO A 155 -5.13 -10.42 -2.85
C PRO A 155 -4.39 -11.53 -2.07
N ALA A 156 -3.12 -11.81 -2.39
CA ALA A 156 -2.31 -12.75 -1.62
C ALA A 156 -2.09 -12.25 -0.18
N ILE A 157 -1.63 -11.02 0.00
CA ILE A 157 -1.48 -10.39 1.33
C ILE A 157 -2.82 -10.39 2.06
N TYR A 158 -3.91 -10.01 1.38
CA TYR A 158 -5.23 -10.01 1.98
C TYR A 158 -5.62 -11.39 2.48
N ASN A 159 -5.52 -12.44 1.65
CA ASN A 159 -6.01 -13.77 2.01
C ASN A 159 -5.10 -14.53 3.00
N PHE A 160 -3.78 -14.41 2.86
CA PHE A 160 -2.82 -15.18 3.67
C PHE A 160 -2.39 -14.44 4.93
N LEU A 161 -2.12 -13.14 4.84
CA LEU A 161 -1.64 -12.35 5.96
C LEU A 161 -2.79 -11.71 6.73
N VAL A 162 -3.78 -11.11 6.06
CA VAL A 162 -4.64 -10.13 6.74
C VAL A 162 -6.03 -10.68 7.13
N LYS A 163 -6.66 -11.45 6.24
CA LYS A 163 -8.03 -11.97 6.39
C LYS A 163 -8.09 -12.81 7.66
N LYS A 164 -8.99 -12.42 8.57
CA LYS A 164 -9.32 -13.27 9.72
C LYS A 164 -9.97 -14.53 9.16
N ARG A 165 -9.33 -15.68 9.35
CA ARG A 165 -9.96 -16.98 9.13
C ARG A 165 -11.19 -16.99 10.07
N LYS A 166 -12.41 -17.02 9.53
CA LYS A 166 -13.58 -17.37 10.35
C LYS A 166 -13.26 -18.76 10.88
N ARG A 167 -13.02 -18.85 12.19
CA ARG A 167 -12.75 -20.12 12.86
C ARG A 167 -13.97 -21.00 12.61
N GLU A 168 -13.78 -22.21 12.10
CA GLU A 168 -14.82 -23.24 11.94
C GLU A 168 -15.59 -23.52 13.25
N THR A 169 -15.12 -22.98 14.37
CA THR A 169 -15.78 -22.97 15.67
C THR A 169 -17.19 -22.36 15.64
N GLU A 170 -17.51 -21.40 14.74
CA GLU A 170 -18.90 -20.91 14.58
C GLU A 170 -19.83 -21.93 13.92
N LEU A 171 -19.32 -22.79 13.04
CA LEU A 171 -20.10 -23.86 12.40
C LEU A 171 -20.41 -24.98 13.39
N VAL A 172 -19.41 -25.38 14.19
CA VAL A 172 -19.59 -26.39 15.25
C VAL A 172 -20.57 -25.88 16.32
N ALA A 173 -20.46 -24.61 16.75
CA ALA A 173 -21.37 -24.04 17.75
C ALA A 173 -22.84 -23.97 17.28
N ASN A 174 -23.11 -23.87 15.98
CA ASN A 174 -24.47 -23.92 15.44
C ASN A 174 -25.01 -25.35 15.28
N VAL A 175 -24.14 -26.35 15.12
CA VAL A 175 -24.55 -27.77 15.12
C VAL A 175 -24.98 -28.22 16.52
N PHE A 176 -24.36 -27.67 17.57
CA PHE A 176 -24.65 -28.03 18.97
C PHE A 176 -25.69 -27.15 19.67
N LYS A 177 -26.43 -26.30 18.94
CA LYS A 177 -27.65 -25.69 19.49
C LYS A 177 -28.84 -26.61 19.22
N PRO A 178 -29.27 -27.46 20.17
CA PRO A 178 -30.53 -28.16 20.01
C PRO A 178 -31.64 -27.12 19.84
N LYS A 179 -32.52 -27.32 18.85
CA LYS A 179 -33.78 -26.60 18.80
C LYS A 179 -34.54 -26.96 20.07
N MET A 180 -34.66 -26.01 21.00
CA MET A 180 -35.72 -26.08 22.00
C MET A 180 -37.03 -25.90 21.25
N ILE A 181 -37.79 -26.99 21.16
CA ILE A 181 -39.20 -27.02 20.77
C ILE A 181 -40.01 -26.63 22.01
#